data_AF-A0A0C9UZ16-F1
#
_entry.id   AF-A0A0C9UZ16-F1
#
_cell.length_a   1.000
_cell.length_b   1.000
_cell.length_c   1.000
_cell.angle_alpha   90.00
_cell.angle_beta   90.00
_cell.angle_gamma   90.00
#
_symmetry.space_group_name_H-M   'P 1'
#
loop_
_entity.id
_entity.type
_entity.pdbx_description
1 polymer ?
#
loop_
_entity_poly.entity_id
_entity_poly.type
_entity_poly.pdbx_seq_one_letter_code
_entity_poly.pdbx_strand_id
1 'polypeptide(L)'
;MKVMNGSTVYTLSQQSLLRPPYTMDVGGGFWGVVNRLASKTCSLLRLCTEDGFQANHHQDRKYQLGVDAPLLLYQARSATGGPHPYHATLFFKLTRFLAIPVAPNFAFDGHLRHIKEGRNKVREPHSQVLMFIDMLKAFSFNYRMAPGEAEAELARMNIAGEIDAIFSNDSNCFLFGGTTIL
;
A
#
# COMPACT_ATOMS: atom_id res chain seq x y z
N MET A 1 -5.03 -19.10 -25.70
CA MET A 1 -5.16 -19.63 -24.34
C MET A 1 -4.30 -18.75 -23.43
N LYS A 2 -4.93 -17.79 -22.74
CA LYS A 2 -4.25 -16.75 -21.95
C LYS A 2 -3.81 -17.38 -20.63
N VAL A 3 -2.51 -17.47 -20.38
CA VAL A 3 -1.96 -17.97 -19.12
C VAL A 3 -2.44 -17.03 -18.02
N MET A 4 -3.27 -17.52 -17.11
CA MET A 4 -3.61 -16.81 -15.88
C MET A 4 -2.35 -16.81 -15.02
N ASN A 5 -1.61 -15.71 -15.03
CA ASN A 5 -0.49 -15.51 -14.12
C ASN A 5 -1.03 -15.59 -12.68
N GLY A 6 -0.48 -16.52 -11.91
CA GLY A 6 -0.90 -16.76 -10.53
C GLY A 6 -0.67 -15.54 -9.63
N SER A 7 -1.56 -15.35 -8.66
CA SER A 7 -1.42 -14.34 -7.61
C SER A 7 -0.07 -14.52 -6.89
N THR A 8 0.71 -13.45 -6.78
CA THR A 8 2.05 -13.49 -6.20
C THR A 8 2.09 -12.56 -4.99
N VAL A 9 2.45 -13.09 -3.84
CA VAL A 9 2.63 -12.30 -2.62
C VAL A 9 4.11 -12.03 -2.47
N TYR A 10 4.51 -10.77 -2.34
CA TYR A 10 5.90 -10.46 -2.04
C TYR A 10 6.03 -10.08 -0.57
N THR A 11 6.95 -10.73 0.13
CA THR A 11 7.40 -10.24 1.43
C THR A 11 8.62 -9.39 1.18
N LEU A 12 8.61 -8.12 1.57
CA LEU A 12 9.79 -7.29 1.39
C LEU A 12 10.94 -7.78 2.31
N SER A 13 12.15 -7.92 1.76
CA SER A 13 13.32 -8.48 2.48
C SER A 13 13.66 -7.74 3.79
N GLN A 14 14.46 -8.33 4.68
CA GLN A 14 14.85 -7.70 5.96
C GLN A 14 15.51 -6.32 5.82
N GLN A 15 16.03 -5.98 4.63
CA GLN A 15 16.62 -4.68 4.30
C GLN A 15 15.62 -3.69 3.67
N SER A 16 14.33 -4.04 3.60
CA SER A 16 13.29 -3.19 3.02
C SER A 16 12.82 -2.11 4.00
N LEU A 17 13.03 -0.86 3.59
CA LEU A 17 12.87 0.35 4.38
C LEU A 17 11.41 0.78 4.64
N LEU A 18 10.43 -0.02 4.21
CA LEU A 18 8.99 0.21 4.38
C LEU A 18 8.32 -0.81 5.30
N ARG A 19 9.09 -1.66 5.98
CA ARG A 19 8.56 -2.76 6.79
C ARG A 19 7.40 -2.32 7.72
N PRO A 20 6.29 -3.08 7.80
CA PRO A 20 5.43 -2.99 8.97
C PRO A 20 6.22 -3.37 10.23
N PRO A 21 5.92 -2.77 11.41
CA PRO A 21 6.65 -3.00 12.66
C PRO A 21 6.49 -4.44 13.21
N TYR A 22 5.68 -5.26 12.55
CA TYR A 22 5.54 -6.68 12.82
C TYR A 22 6.12 -7.46 11.65
N THR A 23 7.02 -8.40 11.95
CA THR A 23 7.11 -9.61 11.13
C THR A 23 5.69 -10.12 10.95
N MET A 24 5.21 -10.22 9.69
CA MET A 24 3.99 -10.99 9.43
C MET A 24 4.14 -12.29 10.20
N ASP A 25 3.23 -12.52 11.14
CA ASP A 25 3.39 -13.57 12.14
C ASP A 25 3.69 -14.88 11.42
N VAL A 26 4.87 -15.42 11.67
CA VAL A 26 5.29 -16.71 11.11
C VAL A 26 4.54 -17.86 11.82
N GLY A 27 3.74 -17.55 12.85
CA GLY A 27 2.89 -18.47 13.59
C GLY A 27 1.40 -18.34 13.26
N GLY A 28 0.89 -19.25 12.42
CA GLY A 28 -0.55 -19.55 12.29
C GLY A 28 -1.40 -18.51 11.54
N GLY A 29 -2.62 -18.93 11.14
CA GLY A 29 -3.58 -18.08 10.42
C GLY A 29 -3.38 -17.98 8.90
N PHE A 30 -4.16 -17.10 8.25
CA PHE A 30 -4.14 -16.90 6.80
C PHE A 30 -2.74 -16.59 6.27
N TRP A 31 -2.04 -15.63 6.90
CA TRP A 31 -0.70 -15.23 6.50
C TRP A 31 0.33 -16.36 6.65
N GLY A 32 0.18 -17.24 7.65
CA GLY A 32 1.03 -18.43 7.78
C GLY A 32 0.86 -19.44 6.64
N VAL A 33 -0.32 -19.54 6.03
CA VAL A 33 -0.55 -20.37 4.83
C VAL A 33 0.04 -19.69 3.60
N VAL A 34 -0.28 -18.42 3.38
CA VAL A 34 0.18 -17.64 2.22
C VAL A 34 1.71 -17.53 2.20
N ASN A 35 2.33 -17.24 3.34
CA ASN A 35 3.79 -17.11 3.44
C ASN A 35 4.54 -18.42 3.16
N ARG A 36 3.89 -19.58 3.37
CA ARG A 36 4.51 -20.88 3.08
C ARG A 36 4.34 -21.30 1.63
N LEU A 37 3.20 -20.97 1.02
CA LEU A 37 2.81 -21.53 -0.28
C LEU A 37 3.03 -20.59 -1.45
N ALA A 38 2.95 -19.27 -1.22
CA ALA A 38 2.82 -18.29 -2.31
C ALA A 38 3.69 -17.03 -2.12
N SER A 39 4.34 -16.84 -0.97
CA SER A 39 5.18 -15.65 -0.78
C SER A 39 6.58 -15.79 -1.37
N LYS A 40 7.07 -14.69 -1.93
CA LYS A 40 8.44 -14.54 -2.42
C LYS A 40 9.08 -13.35 -1.72
N THR A 41 10.30 -13.53 -1.22
CA THR A 41 11.02 -12.40 -0.63
C THR A 41 11.83 -11.65 -1.68
N CYS A 42 11.63 -10.34 -1.81
CA CYS A 42 12.41 -9.51 -2.72
C CYS A 42 12.62 -8.08 -2.18
N SER A 43 13.47 -7.31 -2.85
CA SER A 43 13.65 -5.89 -2.58
C SER A 43 12.66 -5.08 -3.41
N LEU A 44 12.02 -4.08 -2.81
CA LEU A 44 11.15 -3.16 -3.56
C LEU A 44 11.91 -2.46 -4.69
N LEU A 45 13.16 -2.05 -4.46
CA LEU A 45 14.01 -1.46 -5.50
C LEU A 45 14.19 -2.42 -6.68
N ARG A 46 14.40 -3.71 -6.39
CA ARG A 46 14.55 -4.74 -7.43
C ARG A 46 13.26 -4.86 -8.25
N LEU A 47 12.09 -4.99 -7.61
CA LEU A 47 10.79 -5.01 -8.30
C LEU A 47 10.61 -3.76 -9.18
N CYS A 48 10.84 -2.57 -8.61
CA CYS A 48 10.66 -1.34 -9.37
C CYS A 48 11.61 -1.23 -10.57
N THR A 49 12.81 -1.79 -10.47
CA THR A 49 13.82 -1.74 -11.53
C THR A 49 13.56 -2.78 -12.61
N GLU A 50 13.33 -4.05 -12.22
CA GLU A 50 13.12 -5.16 -13.15
C GLU A 50 11.73 -5.08 -13.81
N ASP A 51 10.67 -4.97 -13.01
CA ASP A 51 9.29 -5.04 -13.51
C ASP A 51 8.78 -3.67 -13.99
N GLY A 52 9.09 -2.61 -13.25
CA GLY A 52 8.65 -1.25 -13.58
C GLY A 52 9.49 -0.61 -14.69
N PHE A 53 10.79 -0.49 -14.47
CA PHE A 53 11.67 0.28 -15.36
C PHE A 53 12.15 -0.51 -16.60
N GLN A 54 12.61 -1.75 -16.42
CA GLN A 54 13.17 -2.57 -17.50
C GLN A 54 12.09 -3.25 -18.34
N ALA A 55 11.17 -4.00 -17.70
CA ALA A 55 10.09 -4.66 -18.41
C ALA A 55 9.06 -3.65 -18.96
N ASN A 56 8.85 -2.53 -18.25
CA ASN A 56 8.15 -1.34 -18.73
C ASN A 56 6.79 -1.63 -19.38
N HIS A 57 5.98 -2.48 -18.73
CA HIS A 57 4.69 -2.94 -19.28
C HIS A 57 3.72 -1.80 -19.57
N HIS A 58 3.78 -0.70 -18.79
CA HIS A 58 2.93 0.49 -18.94
C HIS A 58 3.53 1.59 -19.83
N GLN A 59 4.73 1.37 -20.39
CA GLN A 59 5.44 2.35 -21.23
C GLN A 59 5.81 3.68 -20.54
N ASP A 60 5.82 3.72 -19.21
CA ASP A 60 6.07 4.92 -18.40
C ASP A 60 7.31 4.79 -17.49
N ARG A 61 8.03 3.66 -17.58
CA ARG A 61 9.28 3.29 -16.89
C ARG A 61 9.22 3.49 -15.38
N LYS A 62 8.09 3.15 -14.78
CA LYS A 62 7.89 3.25 -13.33
C LYS A 62 7.00 2.11 -12.86
N TYR A 63 7.20 1.71 -11.62
CA TYR A 63 6.36 0.71 -10.98
C TYR A 63 5.18 1.39 -10.30
N GLN A 64 3.95 1.09 -10.72
CA GLN A 64 2.74 1.70 -10.19
C GLN A 64 2.35 0.98 -8.90
N LEU A 65 2.56 1.63 -7.75
CA LEU A 65 2.32 1.03 -6.44
C LEU A 65 1.07 1.62 -5.80
N GLY A 66 0.05 0.82 -5.58
CA GLY A 66 -1.07 1.21 -4.73
C GLY A 66 -0.66 1.15 -3.27
N VAL A 67 -0.91 2.21 -2.50
CA VAL A 67 -0.51 2.29 -1.08
C VAL A 67 -1.73 2.48 -0.22
N ASP A 68 -1.92 1.58 0.74
CA ASP A 68 -2.90 1.73 1.81
C ASP A 68 -2.49 2.87 2.75
N ALA A 69 -3.13 4.03 2.62
CA ALA A 69 -2.82 5.19 3.44
C ALA A 69 -3.18 4.98 4.93
N PRO A 70 -4.34 4.39 5.29
CA PRO A 70 -4.63 4.00 6.67
C PRO A 70 -3.50 3.22 7.36
N LEU A 71 -2.84 2.29 6.65
CA LEU A 71 -1.68 1.56 7.20
C LEU A 71 -0.54 2.51 7.61
N LEU A 72 -0.17 3.46 6.77
CA LEU A 72 0.90 4.41 7.09
C LEU A 72 0.52 5.36 8.24
N LEU A 73 -0.72 5.85 8.24
CA LEU A 73 -1.25 6.69 9.30
C LEU A 73 -1.28 5.95 10.64
N TYR A 74 -1.62 4.65 10.63
CA TYR A 74 -1.58 3.80 11.81
C TYR A 74 -0.15 3.61 12.34
N GLN A 75 0.80 3.26 11.46
CA GLN A 75 2.20 3.07 11.83
C GLN A 75 2.83 4.34 12.43
N ALA A 76 2.49 5.51 11.90
CA ALA A 76 3.00 6.79 12.40
C ALA A 76 2.54 7.11 13.84
N ARG A 77 1.43 6.52 14.33
CA ARG A 77 0.95 6.74 15.71
C ARG A 77 1.89 6.19 16.78
N SER A 78 2.65 5.16 16.45
CA SER A 78 3.63 4.55 17.35
C SER A 78 4.99 5.25 17.32
N ALA A 79 5.15 6.32 16.53
CA ALA A 79 6.41 7.03 16.42
C ALA A 79 6.73 7.81 17.70
N THR A 80 7.97 7.71 18.17
CA THR A 80 8.47 8.37 19.38
C THR A 80 9.80 9.07 19.10
N GLY A 81 10.08 10.13 19.86
CA GLY A 81 11.35 10.86 19.81
C GLY A 81 11.34 12.08 18.87
N GLY A 82 12.11 13.10 19.23
CA GLY A 82 12.18 14.36 18.49
C GLY A 82 10.87 15.18 18.51
N PRO A 83 10.87 16.35 17.85
CA PRO A 83 9.67 17.15 17.67
C PRO A 83 8.76 16.53 16.59
N HIS A 84 7.46 16.49 16.85
CA HIS A 84 6.42 16.01 15.92
C HIS A 84 6.70 14.62 15.27
N PRO A 85 6.96 13.56 16.08
CA PRO A 85 7.39 12.23 15.58
C PRO A 85 6.46 11.61 14.53
N TYR A 86 5.15 11.85 14.67
CA TYR A 86 4.13 11.41 13.71
C TYR A 86 4.38 11.94 12.29
N HIS A 87 4.64 13.25 12.17
CA HIS A 87 4.83 13.92 10.89
C HIS A 87 6.18 13.52 10.27
N ALA A 88 7.24 13.47 11.09
CA ALA A 88 8.56 13.06 10.65
C ALA A 88 8.53 11.63 10.07
N THR A 89 7.81 10.71 10.71
CA THR A 89 7.69 9.32 10.23
C THR A 89 7.04 9.24 8.87
N LEU A 90 5.93 9.96 8.66
CA LEU A 90 5.26 10.01 7.36
C LEU A 90 6.18 10.65 6.30
N PHE A 91 6.78 11.79 6.62
CA PHE A 91 7.71 12.49 5.72
C PHE A 91 8.86 11.58 5.27
N PHE A 92 9.54 10.93 6.21
CA PHE A 92 10.65 10.04 5.87
C PHE A 92 10.22 8.77 5.16
N LYS A 93 8.99 8.28 5.33
CA LYS A 93 8.45 7.20 4.49
C LYS A 93 8.24 7.68 3.05
N LEU A 94 7.71 8.88 2.86
CA LEU A 94 7.50 9.47 1.53
C LEU A 94 8.82 9.71 0.78
N THR A 95 9.86 10.20 1.45
CA THR A 95 11.17 10.42 0.82
C THR A 95 11.81 9.14 0.30
N ARG A 96 11.46 7.98 0.85
CA ARG A 96 11.97 6.68 0.35
C ARG A 96 11.40 6.32 -1.01
N PHE A 97 10.16 6.71 -1.31
CA PHE A 97 9.59 6.50 -2.64
C PHE A 97 10.32 7.34 -3.70
N LEU A 98 10.78 8.54 -3.36
CA LEU A 98 11.56 9.38 -4.29
C LEU A 98 12.92 8.78 -4.67
N ALA A 99 13.45 7.86 -3.88
CA ALA A 99 14.77 7.26 -4.09
C ALA A 99 14.76 6.07 -5.07
N ILE A 100 13.59 5.63 -5.54
CA ILE A 100 13.42 4.44 -6.39
C ILE A 100 12.43 4.73 -7.53
N PRO A 101 12.45 3.99 -8.66
CA PRO A 101 11.57 4.24 -9.82
C PRO A 101 10.15 3.74 -9.60
N VAL A 102 9.45 4.30 -8.61
CA VAL A 102 8.08 3.94 -8.22
C VAL A 102 7.16 5.14 -8.36
N ALA A 103 5.93 4.91 -8.79
CA ALA A 103 4.83 5.86 -8.74
C ALA A 103 3.81 5.39 -7.70
N PRO A 104 3.88 5.90 -6.46
CA PRO A 104 2.91 5.54 -5.44
C PRO A 104 1.57 6.24 -5.70
N ASN A 105 0.48 5.50 -5.50
CA ASN A 105 -0.89 5.97 -5.56
C ASN A 105 -1.61 5.61 -4.25
N PHE A 106 -1.86 6.61 -3.42
CA PHE A 106 -2.35 6.41 -2.06
C PHE A 106 -3.87 6.33 -2.02
N ALA A 107 -4.42 5.23 -1.52
CA ALA A 107 -5.86 5.09 -1.30
C ALA A 107 -6.21 5.37 0.17
N PHE A 108 -7.21 6.22 0.37
CA PHE A 108 -7.81 6.52 1.66
C PHE A 108 -9.21 5.95 1.73
N ASP A 109 -9.68 5.64 2.94
CA ASP A 109 -11.08 5.25 3.13
C ASP A 109 -12.04 6.39 2.82
N GLY A 110 -13.18 5.98 2.27
CA GLY A 110 -14.30 6.84 1.95
C GLY A 110 -15.35 6.92 3.03
N HIS A 111 -16.20 7.94 2.86
CA HIS A 111 -17.39 8.17 3.67
C HIS A 111 -18.35 6.97 3.78
N LEU A 112 -18.43 6.07 2.78
CA LEU A 112 -19.35 4.93 2.83
C LEU A 112 -18.83 3.77 3.70
N ARG A 113 -17.56 3.78 4.12
CA ARG A 113 -17.01 2.75 5.04
C ARG A 113 -17.84 2.65 6.33
N HIS A 114 -18.26 3.78 6.88
CA HIS A 114 -18.98 3.83 8.15
C HIS A 114 -20.47 3.46 8.06
N ILE A 115 -21.05 3.48 6.86
CA ILE A 115 -22.43 3.02 6.65
C ILE A 115 -22.54 1.51 6.90
N LYS A 116 -21.52 0.74 6.48
CA LYS A 116 -21.46 -0.71 6.76
C LYS A 116 -21.22 -1.04 8.25
N GLU A 117 -20.62 -0.12 9.01
CA GLU A 117 -20.38 -0.29 10.46
C GLU A 117 -21.60 0.05 11.34
N GLY A 118 -22.77 0.31 10.74
CA GLY A 118 -23.98 0.73 11.48
C GLY A 118 -23.86 2.13 12.11
N ARG A 119 -22.83 2.90 11.73
CA ARG A 119 -22.60 4.26 12.21
C ARG A 119 -23.15 5.23 11.15
N ASN A 120 -24.37 5.72 11.34
CA ASN A 120 -25.04 6.70 10.47
C ASN A 120 -24.39 8.11 10.47
N LYS A 121 -23.10 8.23 10.73
CA LYS A 121 -22.36 9.50 10.64
C LYS A 121 -21.36 9.40 9.50
N VAL A 122 -21.63 10.13 8.42
CA VAL A 122 -20.60 10.62 7.52
C VAL A 122 -19.63 11.43 8.39
N ARG A 123 -18.45 10.89 8.64
CA ARG A 123 -17.39 11.62 9.34
C ARG A 123 -16.57 12.36 8.30
N GLU A 124 -16.45 13.67 8.48
CA GLU A 124 -15.46 14.47 7.78
C GLU A 124 -14.06 13.84 7.90
N PRO A 125 -13.20 13.96 6.88
CA PRO A 125 -11.84 13.44 6.95
C PRO A 125 -11.14 13.95 8.21
N HIS A 126 -10.57 13.02 8.98
CA HIS A 126 -9.84 13.38 10.20
C HIS A 126 -8.71 14.35 9.85
N SER A 127 -8.40 15.31 10.72
CA SER A 127 -7.28 16.26 10.55
C SER A 127 -5.95 15.61 10.13
N GLN A 128 -5.68 14.38 10.58
CA GLN A 128 -4.50 13.59 10.19
C GLN A 128 -4.52 13.19 8.71
N VAL A 129 -5.69 12.86 8.16
CA VAL A 129 -5.89 12.55 6.74
C VAL A 129 -5.65 13.78 5.90
N LEU A 130 -6.25 14.92 6.26
CA LEU A 130 -6.07 16.19 5.53
C LEU A 130 -4.60 16.62 5.53
N MET A 131 -3.94 16.59 6.69
CA MET A 131 -2.51 16.86 6.80
C MET A 131 -1.67 15.92 5.92
N PHE A 132 -2.02 14.63 5.85
CA PHE A 132 -1.25 13.69 5.06
C PHE A 132 -1.48 13.91 3.57
N ILE A 133 -2.70 14.21 3.16
CA ILE A 133 -3.02 14.63 1.79
C ILE A 133 -2.20 15.86 1.39
N ASP A 134 -2.07 16.87 2.25
CA ASP A 134 -1.26 18.04 1.94
C ASP A 134 0.23 17.70 1.81
N MET A 135 0.72 16.75 2.62
CA MET A 135 2.07 16.21 2.45
C MET A 135 2.22 15.47 1.11
N LEU A 136 1.25 14.63 0.72
CA LEU A 136 1.27 13.93 -0.57
C LEU A 136 1.27 14.91 -1.75
N LYS A 137 0.47 15.98 -1.69
CA LYS A 137 0.47 17.05 -2.69
C LYS A 137 1.85 17.72 -2.78
N ALA A 138 2.50 18.01 -1.66
CA ALA A 138 3.84 18.61 -1.64
C ALA A 138 4.89 17.70 -2.30
N PHE A 139 4.75 16.38 -2.15
CA PHE A 139 5.60 15.38 -2.83
C PHE A 139 5.19 15.10 -4.29
N SER A 140 4.12 15.74 -4.78
CA SER A 140 3.52 15.46 -6.09
C SER A 140 3.10 13.98 -6.27
N PHE A 141 2.67 13.34 -5.19
CA PHE A 141 2.14 11.97 -5.23
C PHE A 141 0.64 11.93 -5.47
N ASN A 142 0.20 10.91 -6.20
CA ASN A 142 -1.21 10.68 -6.48
C ASN A 142 -1.92 10.12 -5.26
N TYR A 143 -3.15 10.56 -5.03
CA TYR A 143 -4.01 9.97 -4.01
C TYR A 143 -5.46 9.90 -4.48
N ARG A 144 -6.22 8.99 -3.88
CA ARG A 144 -7.65 8.79 -4.13
C ARG A 144 -8.39 8.57 -2.82
N MET A 145 -9.56 9.20 -2.71
CA MET A 145 -10.54 8.84 -1.69
C MET A 145 -11.39 7.71 -2.25
N ALA A 146 -11.30 6.50 -1.68
CA ALA A 146 -12.17 5.41 -2.06
C ALA A 146 -13.64 5.79 -1.77
N PRO A 147 -14.63 5.18 -2.42
CA PRO A 147 -16.02 5.34 -2.01
C PRO A 147 -16.27 4.70 -0.62
N GLY A 148 -15.68 3.52 -0.39
CA GLY A 148 -15.78 2.71 0.83
C GLY A 148 -14.42 2.41 1.44
N GLU A 149 -13.96 1.17 1.37
CA GLU A 149 -12.67 0.75 1.95
C GLU A 149 -11.51 0.97 0.97
N ALA A 150 -10.37 1.45 1.47
CA ALA A 150 -9.17 1.69 0.67
C ALA A 150 -8.70 0.41 -0.05
N GLU A 151 -8.72 -0.73 0.65
CA GLU A 151 -8.33 -2.04 0.13
C GLU A 151 -9.19 -2.52 -1.05
N ALA A 152 -10.49 -2.26 -1.04
CA ALA A 152 -11.38 -2.60 -2.14
C ALA A 152 -11.06 -1.77 -3.39
N GLU A 153 -10.76 -0.47 -3.22
CA GLU A 153 -10.36 0.40 -4.32
C GLU A 153 -8.97 0.01 -4.86
N LEU A 154 -8.02 -0.31 -3.98
CA LEU A 154 -6.69 -0.79 -4.38
C LEU A 154 -6.79 -2.12 -5.15
N ALA A 155 -7.60 -3.07 -4.68
CA ALA A 155 -7.85 -4.31 -5.41
C ALA A 155 -8.46 -4.05 -6.79
N ARG A 156 -9.46 -3.17 -6.88
CA ARG A 156 -10.05 -2.76 -8.17
C ARG A 156 -9.01 -2.15 -9.11
N MET A 157 -8.16 -1.25 -8.60
CA MET A 157 -7.07 -0.63 -9.38
C MET A 157 -6.07 -1.68 -9.87
N ASN A 158 -5.74 -2.69 -9.04
CA ASN A 158 -4.85 -3.77 -9.43
C ASN A 158 -5.46 -4.65 -10.53
N ILE A 159 -6.74 -5.02 -10.39
CA ILE A 159 -7.46 -5.78 -11.42
C ILE A 159 -7.53 -5.00 -12.75
N ALA A 160 -7.76 -3.70 -12.67
CA ALA A 160 -7.83 -2.82 -13.84
C ALA A 160 -6.45 -2.57 -14.50
N GLY A 161 -5.36 -3.01 -13.87
CA GLY A 161 -4.00 -2.73 -14.34
C GLY A 161 -3.57 -1.27 -14.14
N GLU A 162 -4.25 -0.51 -13.28
CA GLU A 162 -3.85 0.85 -12.92
C GLU A 162 -2.64 0.86 -11.95
N ILE A 163 -2.49 -0.22 -11.17
CA ILE A 163 -1.34 -0.46 -10.29
C ILE A 163 -0.83 -1.89 -10.45
N ASP A 164 0.48 -2.07 -10.33
CA ASP A 164 1.17 -3.35 -10.45
C ASP A 164 1.07 -4.18 -9.16
N ALA A 165 1.09 -3.51 -8.02
CA ALA A 165 0.98 -4.13 -6.71
C ALA A 165 0.31 -3.23 -5.67
N ILE A 166 -0.14 -3.85 -4.58
CA ILE A 166 -0.76 -3.21 -3.43
C ILE A 166 0.16 -3.35 -2.22
N PHE A 167 0.55 -2.24 -1.61
CA PHE A 167 1.25 -2.20 -0.33
C PHE A 167 0.22 -2.10 0.80
N SER A 168 -0.07 -3.23 1.44
CA SER A 168 -1.02 -3.34 2.56
C SER A 168 -0.73 -4.57 3.42
N ASN A 169 -1.11 -4.52 4.69
CA ASN A 169 -1.08 -5.66 5.60
C ASN A 169 -2.46 -6.34 5.76
N ASP A 170 -3.49 -5.85 5.07
CA ASP A 170 -4.84 -6.42 5.13
C ASP A 170 -5.03 -7.51 4.07
N SER A 171 -5.46 -8.69 4.51
CA SER A 171 -5.74 -9.83 3.64
C SER A 171 -6.99 -9.65 2.79
N ASN A 172 -7.89 -8.71 3.14
CA ASN A 172 -9.12 -8.50 2.37
C ASN A 172 -8.83 -7.97 0.97
N CYS A 173 -7.65 -7.38 0.72
CA CYS A 173 -7.20 -7.07 -0.64
C CYS A 173 -7.29 -8.30 -1.57
N PHE A 174 -7.01 -9.52 -1.08
CA PHE A 174 -7.23 -10.75 -1.86
C PHE A 174 -8.71 -11.08 -2.05
N LEU A 175 -9.55 -10.87 -1.03
CA LEU A 175 -11.00 -11.10 -1.12
C LEU A 175 -11.65 -10.20 -2.17
N PHE A 176 -11.14 -8.97 -2.34
CA PHE A 176 -11.56 -8.04 -3.38
C PHE A 176 -10.90 -8.30 -4.75
N GLY A 177 -10.04 -9.32 -4.86
CA GLY A 177 -9.45 -9.79 -6.12
C GLY A 177 -8.09 -9.18 -6.47
N GLY A 178 -7.42 -8.50 -5.53
CA GLY A 178 -6.02 -8.12 -5.67
C GLY A 178 -5.14 -9.36 -5.87
N THR A 179 -4.20 -9.27 -6.81
CA THR A 179 -3.36 -10.40 -7.23
C THR A 179 -1.91 -10.28 -6.77
N THR A 180 -1.43 -9.05 -6.57
CA THR A 180 -0.07 -8.76 -6.10
C THR A 180 -0.11 -7.87 -4.87
N ILE A 181 0.34 -8.39 -3.73
CA ILE A 181 0.35 -7.68 -2.44
C ILE A 181 1.76 -7.72 -1.82
N LEU A 182 2.19 -6.58 -1.27
CA LEU A 182 3.49 -6.32 -0.64
C LEU A 182 3.37 -6.03 0.87
#